data_AF-A0A841FGV2-F1
#
_entry.id   AF-A0A841FGV2-F1
#
_cell.length_a   1.000
_cell.length_b   1.000
_cell.length_c   1.000
_cell.angle_alpha   90.00
_cell.angle_beta   90.00
_cell.angle_gamma   90.00
#
_symmetry.space_group_name_H-M   'P 1'
#
loop_
_entity.id
_entity.type
_entity.pdbx_description
1 polymer ?
#
loop_
_entity_poly.entity_id
_entity_poly.type
_entity_poly.pdbx_seq_one_letter_code
_entity_poly.pdbx_strand_id
1 'polypeptide(L)'
;MKTILEWYEQAEGRQHIIKYMNEEDVHFEYYDGLYVCEQCDYLLNRTFLHIISKDYSYINSYDCPRCHVQMPQKPLLDEIEENSLKCPDCEEEKLEIRSYMDWD
;
A
#
# COMPACT_ATOMS: atom_id res chain seq x y z
N MET A 1 -19.73 11.26 4.34
CA MET A 1 -18.30 10.96 4.12
C MET A 1 -18.14 9.47 4.35
N LYS A 2 -17.86 8.69 3.31
CA LYS A 2 -17.58 7.25 3.48
C LYS A 2 -16.26 7.14 4.23
N THR A 3 -16.26 6.46 5.37
CA THR A 3 -15.02 6.30 6.16
C THR A 3 -14.13 5.24 5.50
N ILE A 4 -12.81 5.34 5.63
CA ILE A 4 -11.84 4.31 5.15
C ILE A 4 -12.27 2.88 5.58
N LEU A 5 -12.92 2.77 6.74
CA LEU A 5 -13.45 1.52 7.27
C LEU A 5 -14.46 0.81 6.35
N GLU A 6 -15.18 1.52 5.48
CA GLU A 6 -16.22 0.92 4.64
C GLU A 6 -15.65 0.01 3.54
N TRP A 7 -14.43 0.31 3.07
CA TRP A 7 -13.81 -0.36 1.92
C TRP A 7 -12.47 -1.01 2.26
N TYR A 8 -11.86 -0.69 3.41
CA TYR A 8 -10.59 -1.29 3.81
C TYR A 8 -10.72 -2.78 4.18
N GLU A 9 -9.93 -3.63 3.54
CA GLU A 9 -10.12 -5.09 3.57
C GLU A 9 -9.41 -5.80 4.73
N GLN A 10 -8.22 -5.34 5.15
CA GLN A 10 -7.40 -6.08 6.12
C GLN A 10 -7.96 -5.98 7.55
N ALA A 11 -8.28 -7.13 8.16
CA ALA A 11 -8.91 -7.20 9.47
C ALA A 11 -8.14 -6.44 10.57
N GLU A 12 -6.81 -6.58 10.62
CA GLU A 12 -5.96 -5.88 11.60
C GLU A 12 -6.03 -4.37 11.41
N GLY A 13 -5.80 -3.86 10.19
CA GLY A 13 -5.91 -2.43 9.95
C GLY A 13 -7.32 -1.88 10.19
N ARG A 14 -8.39 -2.65 9.95
CA ARG A 14 -9.76 -2.27 10.34
C ARG A 14 -9.88 -2.04 11.85
N GLN A 15 -9.28 -2.90 12.67
CA GLN A 15 -9.28 -2.73 14.14
C GLN A 15 -8.58 -1.45 14.55
N HIS A 16 -7.44 -1.13 13.92
CA HIS A 16 -6.72 0.11 14.18
C HIS A 16 -7.50 1.35 13.72
N ILE A 17 -8.13 1.30 12.54
CA ILE A 17 -9.02 2.38 12.07
C ILE A 17 -10.12 2.64 13.10
N ILE A 18 -10.86 1.59 13.52
CA ILE A 18 -11.95 1.74 14.51
C ILE A 18 -11.46 2.38 15.80
N LYS A 19 -10.28 1.97 16.28
CA LYS A 19 -9.70 2.45 17.52
C LYS A 19 -9.36 3.94 17.47
N TYR A 20 -8.87 4.44 16.34
CA TYR A 20 -8.29 5.78 16.24
C TYR A 20 -9.09 6.78 15.40
N MET A 21 -10.15 6.37 14.70
CA MET A 21 -10.88 7.24 13.74
C MET A 21 -11.61 8.44 14.36
N ASN A 22 -11.80 8.48 15.68
CA ASN A 22 -12.49 9.57 16.39
C ASN A 22 -11.53 10.41 17.26
N GLU A 23 -10.22 10.11 17.22
CA GLU A 23 -9.21 10.83 17.99
C GLU A 23 -8.80 12.10 17.23
N GLU A 24 -8.79 13.26 17.89
CA GLU A 24 -8.53 14.56 17.25
C GLU A 24 -7.08 14.72 16.77
N ASP A 25 -6.12 14.04 17.42
CA ASP A 25 -4.68 14.13 17.15
C ASP A 25 -4.15 12.93 16.34
N VAL A 26 -5.00 12.31 15.52
CA VAL A 26 -4.61 11.20 14.63
C VAL A 26 -4.66 11.61 13.17
N HIS A 27 -3.55 11.36 12.47
CA HIS A 27 -3.45 11.49 11.02
C HIS A 27 -3.56 10.12 10.36
N PHE A 28 -4.31 10.07 9.27
CA PHE A 28 -4.45 8.89 8.41
C PHE A 28 -3.88 9.23 7.03
N GLU A 29 -2.82 8.53 6.63
CA GLU A 29 -2.31 8.53 5.26
C GLU A 29 -2.71 7.21 4.61
N TYR A 30 -3.47 7.27 3.53
CA TYR A 30 -3.90 6.07 2.81
C TYR A 30 -4.09 6.35 1.32
N TYR A 31 -3.69 5.38 0.49
CA TYR A 31 -3.82 5.41 -0.96
C TYR A 31 -3.56 4.00 -1.52
N ASP A 32 -4.03 3.73 -2.72
CA ASP A 32 -3.68 2.49 -3.42
C ASP A 32 -2.23 2.56 -3.89
N GLY A 33 -1.46 1.53 -3.54
CA GLY A 33 -0.02 1.49 -3.76
C GLY A 33 0.42 0.19 -4.45
N LEU A 34 1.45 0.31 -5.28
CA LEU A 34 2.11 -0.83 -5.91
C LEU A 34 3.33 -1.25 -5.08
N TYR A 35 3.28 -2.45 -4.52
CA TYR A 35 4.39 -3.06 -3.80
C TYR A 35 5.16 -4.00 -4.73
N VAL A 36 6.49 -4.00 -4.62
CA VAL A 36 7.36 -4.94 -5.32
C VAL A 36 8.02 -5.85 -4.30
N CYS A 37 7.94 -7.15 -4.51
CA CYS A 37 8.68 -8.10 -3.69
C CYS A 37 10.15 -8.07 -4.10
N GLU A 38 11.02 -7.66 -3.19
CA GLU A 38 12.48 -7.57 -3.44
C GLU A 38 13.16 -8.93 -3.70
N GLN A 39 12.46 -10.05 -3.47
CA GLN A 39 13.00 -11.40 -3.68
C GLN A 39 12.60 -12.05 -5.01
N CYS A 40 11.38 -11.77 -5.50
CA CYS A 40 10.86 -12.45 -6.70
C CYS A 40 10.15 -11.51 -7.68
N ASP A 41 10.31 -10.20 -7.49
CA ASP A 41 9.76 -9.12 -8.30
C ASP A 41 8.23 -9.17 -8.48
N TYR A 42 7.55 -9.92 -7.62
CA TYR A 42 6.09 -9.97 -7.63
C TYR A 42 5.50 -8.60 -7.31
N LEU A 43 4.61 -8.15 -8.18
CA LEU A 43 3.86 -6.91 -8.04
C LEU A 43 2.54 -7.15 -7.32
N LEU A 44 2.33 -6.41 -6.23
CA LEU A 44 1.10 -6.47 -5.44
C LEU A 44 0.48 -5.07 -5.37
N ASN A 45 -0.71 -4.91 -5.94
CA ASN A 45 -1.51 -3.69 -5.78
C ASN A 45 -2.43 -3.82 -4.54
N ARG A 46 -2.18 -3.00 -3.52
CA ARG A 46 -2.95 -2.97 -2.26
C ARG A 46 -2.90 -1.57 -1.63
N THR A 47 -3.89 -1.27 -0.79
CA THR A 47 -3.96 0.02 -0.09
C THR A 47 -2.86 0.15 0.97
N PHE A 48 -2.01 1.16 0.85
CA PHE A 48 -1.16 1.63 1.94
C PHE A 48 -2.00 2.29 3.03
N LEU A 49 -1.76 1.97 4.29
CA LEU A 49 -2.38 2.59 5.44
C LEU A 49 -1.32 2.92 6.48
N HIS A 50 -1.15 4.20 6.78
CA HIS A 50 -0.34 4.71 7.88
C HIS A 50 -1.21 5.54 8.82
N ILE A 51 -1.30 5.10 10.08
CA ILE A 51 -2.00 5.80 11.16
C ILE A 51 -0.94 6.38 12.09
N ILE A 52 -0.95 7.69 12.29
CA ILE A 52 0.04 8.43 13.06
C ILE A 52 -0.65 9.22 14.15
N SER A 53 -0.17 9.10 15.39
CA SER A 53 -0.45 10.01 16.49
C SER A 53 0.84 10.37 17.20
N LYS A 54 0.76 11.21 18.24
CA LYS A 54 1.92 11.62 19.03
C LYS A 54 2.72 10.44 19.62
N ASP A 55 2.02 9.41 20.10
CA ASP A 55 2.62 8.29 20.83
C ASP A 55 2.38 6.94 20.13
N TYR A 56 1.86 6.97 18.90
CA TYR A 56 1.44 5.77 18.19
C TYR A 56 1.70 5.88 16.69
N SER A 57 2.17 4.78 16.10
CA SER A 57 2.31 4.65 14.65
C SER A 57 1.94 3.23 14.25
N TYR A 58 1.14 3.09 13.21
CA TYR A 58 0.81 1.80 12.59
C TYR A 58 0.92 1.92 11.08
N ILE A 59 1.68 1.01 10.48
CA ILE A 59 1.77 0.83 9.04
C ILE A 59 1.34 -0.61 8.78
N ASN A 60 0.42 -0.79 7.83
CA ASN A 60 0.03 -2.13 7.44
C ASN A 60 1.17 -2.85 6.71
N SER A 61 1.12 -4.18 6.71
CA SER A 61 2.15 -5.00 6.06
C SER A 61 1.51 -6.11 5.23
N TYR A 62 2.31 -6.61 4.30
CA TYR A 62 1.92 -7.63 3.35
C TYR A 62 3.04 -8.65 3.24
N ASP A 63 2.66 -9.93 3.16
CA ASP A 63 3.56 -10.98 2.73
C ASP A 63 3.39 -11.19 1.22
N CYS A 64 4.50 -11.45 0.53
CA CYS A 64 4.48 -11.78 -0.89
C CYS A 64 3.65 -13.07 -1.11
N PRO A 65 2.61 -13.05 -1.97
CA PRO A 65 1.82 -14.24 -2.25
C PRO A 65 2.61 -15.38 -2.93
N ARG A 66 3.75 -15.07 -3.58
CA ARG A 66 4.59 -16.04 -4.29
C ARG A 66 5.62 -16.71 -3.38
N CYS A 67 6.37 -15.93 -2.58
CA CYS A 67 7.48 -16.45 -1.78
C CYS A 67 7.32 -16.26 -0.25
N HIS A 68 6.20 -15.68 0.20
CA HIS A 68 5.84 -15.48 1.60
C HIS A 68 6.78 -14.60 2.44
N VAL A 69 7.71 -13.88 1.80
CA VAL A 69 8.52 -12.88 2.50
C VAL A 69 7.76 -11.58 2.67
N GLN A 70 8.04 -10.90 3.78
CA GLN A 70 7.48 -9.60 4.07
C GLN A 70 7.87 -8.60 2.98
N MET A 71 6.87 -7.94 2.39
CA MET A 71 7.06 -6.89 1.40
C MET A 71 7.50 -5.57 2.08
N PRO A 72 8.09 -4.63 1.31
CA PRO A 72 8.41 -3.30 1.83
C PRO A 72 7.21 -2.63 2.52
N GLN A 73 7.47 -1.87 3.58
CA GLN A 73 6.40 -1.20 4.34
C GLN A 73 5.71 -0.08 3.57
N LYS A 74 6.40 0.51 2.59
CA LYS A 74 5.84 1.55 1.72
C LYS A 74 5.77 1.04 0.28
N PRO A 75 4.69 1.36 -0.44
CA PRO A 75 4.63 1.09 -1.87
C PRO A 75 5.63 1.96 -2.61
N LEU A 76 5.84 1.67 -3.90
CA LEU A 76 6.53 2.58 -4.81
C LEU A 76 5.78 3.93 -4.85
N LEU A 77 6.52 5.03 -4.63
CA LEU A 77 6.02 6.39 -4.79
C LEU A 77 6.17 6.84 -6.25
N ASP A 78 5.36 7.82 -6.66
CA ASP A 78 5.35 8.41 -8.01
C ASP A 78 6.70 9.03 -8.44
N GLU A 79 7.66 9.18 -7.53
CA GLU A 79 9.08 9.32 -7.87
C GLU A 79 9.64 7.96 -8.30
N ILE A 80 9.13 7.46 -9.42
CA ILE A 80 9.81 6.45 -10.23
C ILE A 80 11.09 7.14 -10.71
N GLU A 81 12.15 7.13 -9.89
CA GLU A 81 13.52 7.29 -10.36
C GLU A 81 13.78 6.15 -11.34
N GLU A 82 13.38 6.31 -12.60
CA GLU A 82 13.75 5.52 -13.79
C GLU A 82 13.89 3.99 -13.62
N ASN A 83 13.30 3.39 -12.59
CA ASN A 83 13.33 1.98 -12.33
C ASN A 83 12.24 1.38 -13.20
N SER A 84 12.59 1.16 -14.46
CA SER A 84 11.75 0.47 -15.42
C SER A 84 11.43 -0.92 -14.86
N LEU A 85 10.27 -1.04 -14.23
CA LEU A 85 9.76 -2.31 -13.74
C LEU A 85 9.75 -3.28 -14.90
N LYS A 86 10.42 -4.41 -14.74
CA LYS A 86 10.42 -5.48 -15.72
C LYS A 86 9.19 -6.35 -15.50
N CYS A 87 8.66 -6.92 -16.57
CA CYS A 87 7.59 -7.91 -16.47
C CYS A 87 8.10 -9.11 -15.65
N PRO A 88 7.44 -9.46 -14.52
CA PRO A 88 7.91 -10.54 -13.64
C PRO A 88 7.75 -11.94 -14.24
N ASP A 89 7.15 -12.07 -15.42
CA ASP A 89 6.99 -13.35 -16.11
C ASP A 89 8.00 -13.54 -17.26
N CYS A 90 8.43 -12.47 -17.94
CA CYS A 90 9.35 -12.56 -19.07
C CYS A 90 10.69 -11.83 -18.87
N GLU A 91 10.81 -10.92 -17.89
CA GLU A 91 12.00 -10.14 -17.53
C GLU A 91 12.60 -9.23 -18.64
N GLU A 92 12.06 -9.29 -19.85
CA GLU A 92 12.52 -8.58 -21.05
C GLU A 92 11.73 -7.28 -21.28
N GLU A 93 10.43 -7.28 -21.00
CA GLU A 93 9.55 -6.14 -21.28
C GLU A 93 9.45 -5.18 -20.09
N LYS A 94 9.36 -3.88 -20.40
CA LYS A 94 9.11 -2.84 -19.40
C LYS A 94 7.61 -2.70 -19.16
N LEU A 95 7.21 -2.62 -17.90
CA LEU A 95 5.85 -2.34 -17.50
C LEU A 95 5.59 -0.83 -17.51
N GLU A 96 4.50 -0.43 -18.13
CA GLU A 96 3.98 0.94 -18.08
C GLU A 96 2.94 1.05 -16.95
N ILE A 97 3.15 1.98 -16.02
CA ILE A 97 2.14 2.33 -15.02
C ILE A 97 1.24 3.42 -15.61
N ARG A 98 -0.08 3.17 -15.62
CA ARG A 98 -1.10 4.17 -15.99
C ARG A 98 -2.02 4.38 -14.78
N SER A 99 -1.94 5.56 -14.19
CA SER A 99 -2.84 6.00 -13.13
C SER A 99 -4.06 6.70 -13.73
N TYR A 100 -5.26 6.27 -13.36
CA TYR A 100 -6.51 6.94 -13.71
C TYR A 100 -7.07 7.60 -12.44
N MET A 101 -7.29 8.91 -12.48
CA MET A 101 -8.08 9.59 -11.45
C MET A 101 -9.50 9.73 -11.97
N ASP A 102 -10.43 8.92 -11.43
CA ASP A 102 -11.86 9.14 -11.63
C ASP A 102 -12.29 10.29 -10.70
N TRP A 103 -12.61 11.43 -11.30
CA TRP A 103 -13.20 12.59 -10.62
C TRP A 103 -14.68 12.65 -10.98
N ASP A 104 -15.51 11.91 -10.24
CA ASP A 104 -16.98 12.07 -10.22
C ASP A 104 -17.44 12.52 -8.82
#